data_AF-A0A428W736-F1
#
_entry.id   AF-A0A428W736-F1
#
_cell.length_a   1.000
_cell.length_b   1.000
_cell.length_c   1.000
_cell.angle_alpha   90.00
_cell.angle_beta   90.00
_cell.angle_gamma   90.00
#
_symmetry.space_group_name_H-M   'P 1'
#
loop_
_entity.id
_entity.type
_entity.pdbx_description
1 polymer ?
#
loop_
_entity_poly.entity_id
_entity_poly.type
_entity_poly.pdbx_seq_one_letter_code
_entity_poly.pdbx_strand_id
1 'polypeptide(L)'
;MPEPHDSRFALPAVDDPATTEAGVILLGLEADRLLAGLGLARLADDPALVTQVVDQVRHGVAGFSVAGLVAAGAEHWRSVRGGLGEAPSTSSPGSLRREWAARLDRVGEAVPGAGTATLAYLTACALRRAEVDRLADGRAYGKEPADVVPEVPAR
;
A
#
# COMPACT_ATOMS: atom_id res chain seq x y z
N MET A 1 6.52 -15.27 -39.98
CA MET A 1 6.92 -15.11 -38.57
C MET A 1 5.76 -14.44 -37.85
N PRO A 2 5.10 -15.06 -36.87
CA PRO A 2 4.04 -14.40 -36.12
C PRO A 2 4.64 -13.26 -35.29
N GLU A 3 3.93 -12.13 -35.19
CA GLU A 3 4.37 -10.99 -34.39
C GLU A 3 4.54 -11.39 -32.91
N PRO A 4 5.55 -10.86 -32.19
CA PRO A 4 5.71 -11.09 -30.77
C PRO A 4 4.51 -10.49 -30.03
N HIS A 5 3.66 -11.37 -29.48
CA HIS A 5 2.54 -10.96 -28.63
C HIS A 5 3.05 -10.10 -27.47
N ASP A 6 2.57 -8.85 -27.38
CA ASP A 6 2.79 -7.98 -26.25
C ASP A 6 2.00 -8.50 -25.04
N SER A 7 2.64 -9.40 -24.31
CA SER A 7 2.05 -10.11 -23.17
C SER A 7 1.88 -9.21 -21.94
N ARG A 8 2.26 -7.92 -22.00
CA ARG A 8 2.07 -6.95 -20.90
C ARG A 8 0.59 -6.69 -20.63
N PHE A 9 -0.25 -6.90 -21.63
CA PHE A 9 -1.69 -6.70 -21.57
C PHE A 9 -2.48 -8.02 -21.62
N ALA A 10 -1.88 -9.13 -21.22
CA ALA A 10 -2.61 -10.40 -21.09
C ALA A 10 -3.81 -10.20 -20.16
N LEU A 11 -5.01 -10.50 -20.68
CA LEU A 11 -6.25 -10.44 -19.92
C LEU A 11 -6.18 -11.41 -18.73
N PRO A 12 -6.80 -11.08 -17.59
CA PRO A 12 -6.90 -12.00 -16.46
C PRO A 12 -7.52 -13.33 -16.92
N ALA A 13 -7.05 -14.44 -16.33
CA ALA A 13 -7.76 -15.69 -16.52
C ALA A 13 -9.14 -15.55 -15.87
N VAL A 14 -10.17 -16.12 -16.49
CA VAL A 14 -11.55 -16.06 -15.96
C VAL A 14 -11.64 -16.60 -14.53
N ASP A 15 -10.71 -17.49 -14.16
CA ASP A 15 -10.63 -18.14 -12.85
C ASP A 15 -9.68 -17.46 -11.87
N ASP A 16 -9.12 -16.29 -12.20
CA ASP A 16 -8.25 -15.56 -11.28
C ASP A 16 -9.05 -15.11 -10.03
N PRO A 17 -8.53 -15.33 -8.81
CA PRO A 17 -9.22 -14.93 -7.59
C PRO A 17 -9.49 -13.42 -7.54
N ALA A 18 -10.63 -13.01 -6.98
CA ALA A 18 -10.98 -11.59 -6.80
C ALA A 18 -9.93 -10.79 -6.00
N THR A 19 -9.19 -11.47 -5.12
CA THR A 19 -8.08 -10.89 -4.35
C THR A 19 -6.90 -10.45 -5.23
N THR A 20 -6.72 -11.06 -6.40
CA THR A 20 -5.69 -10.68 -7.37
C THR A 20 -6.01 -9.33 -8.02
N GLU A 21 -7.27 -9.11 -8.41
CA GLU A 21 -7.71 -7.85 -9.02
C GLU A 21 -7.73 -6.70 -7.98
N ALA A 22 -8.14 -6.98 -6.74
CA ALA A 22 -7.96 -6.05 -5.63
C ALA A 22 -6.49 -5.66 -5.44
N GLY A 23 -5.58 -6.62 -5.59
CA GLY A 23 -4.15 -6.38 -5.55
C GLY A 23 -3.63 -5.45 -6.63
N VAL A 24 -4.09 -5.64 -7.88
CA VAL A 24 -3.73 -4.74 -9.00
C VAL A 24 -4.19 -3.30 -8.73
N ILE A 25 -5.40 -3.13 -8.19
CA ILE A 25 -5.92 -1.80 -7.81
C ILE A 25 -5.05 -1.16 -6.73
N LEU A 26 -4.71 -1.92 -5.67
CA LEU A 26 -3.87 -1.43 -4.57
C LEU A 26 -2.48 -1.03 -5.06
N LEU A 27 -1.88 -1.78 -5.99
CA LEU A 27 -0.58 -1.45 -6.57
C LEU A 27 -0.57 -0.12 -7.34
N GLY A 28 -1.74 0.36 -7.79
CA GLY A 28 -1.91 1.67 -8.41
C GLY A 28 -2.02 2.83 -7.41
N LEU A 29 -2.11 2.57 -6.10
CA LEU A 29 -2.19 3.61 -5.08
C LEU A 29 -0.82 4.13 -4.70
N GLU A 30 -0.70 5.44 -4.47
CA GLU A 30 0.49 6.10 -3.96
C GLU A 30 0.94 5.54 -2.59
N ALA A 31 2.24 5.66 -2.28
CA ALA A 31 2.83 5.07 -1.06
C ALA A 31 2.20 5.62 0.24
N ASP A 32 1.77 6.88 0.25
CA ASP A 32 1.05 7.47 1.38
C ASP A 32 -0.33 6.84 1.58
N ARG A 33 -1.05 6.55 0.49
CA ARG A 33 -2.34 5.85 0.55
C ARG A 33 -2.18 4.39 0.95
N LEU A 34 -1.12 3.72 0.51
CA LEU A 34 -0.79 2.38 0.96
C LEU A 34 -0.52 2.34 2.47
N LEU A 35 0.26 3.28 3.00
CA LEU A 35 0.48 3.37 4.44
C LEU A 35 -0.80 3.76 5.19
N ALA A 36 -1.57 4.74 4.71
CA ALA A 36 -2.84 5.12 5.33
C ALA A 36 -3.81 3.93 5.41
N GLY A 37 -3.92 3.16 4.34
CA GLY A 37 -4.76 1.96 4.31
C GLY A 37 -4.23 0.84 5.20
N LEU A 38 -2.91 0.65 5.29
CA LEU A 38 -2.32 -0.29 6.25
C LEU A 38 -2.62 0.10 7.71
N GLY A 39 -2.60 1.40 8.03
CA GLY A 39 -3.00 1.91 9.34
C GLY A 39 -4.46 1.61 9.66
N LEU A 40 -5.35 1.76 8.67
CA LEU A 40 -6.78 1.54 8.80
C LEU A 40 -7.18 0.05 8.77
N ALA A 41 -6.43 -0.81 8.08
CA ALA A 41 -6.70 -2.24 7.91
C ALA A 41 -6.70 -3.05 9.22
N ARG A 42 -6.29 -2.43 10.33
CA ARG A 42 -6.43 -2.98 11.69
C ARG A 42 -7.83 -2.86 12.27
N LEU A 43 -8.66 -1.98 11.69
CA LEU A 43 -10.00 -1.65 12.16
C LEU A 43 -11.11 -2.22 11.24
N ALA A 44 -10.76 -2.55 10.00
CA ALA A 44 -11.68 -3.09 9.02
C ALA A 44 -10.97 -4.19 8.22
N ASP A 45 -11.67 -5.30 8.00
CA ASP A 45 -11.09 -6.48 7.32
C ASP A 45 -11.51 -6.63 5.85
N ASP A 46 -11.93 -5.52 5.23
CA ASP A 46 -12.26 -5.46 3.82
C ASP A 46 -11.34 -4.43 3.12
N PRO A 47 -10.47 -4.85 2.19
CA PRO A 47 -9.52 -3.96 1.53
C PRO A 47 -10.19 -2.91 0.63
N ALA A 48 -11.36 -3.19 0.05
CA ALA A 48 -12.11 -2.22 -0.74
C ALA A 48 -12.72 -1.13 0.16
N LEU A 49 -13.32 -1.53 1.29
CA LEU A 49 -13.82 -0.59 2.29
C LEU A 49 -12.70 0.30 2.85
N VAL A 50 -11.54 -0.29 3.18
CA VAL A 50 -10.36 0.47 3.63
C VAL A 50 -9.95 1.51 2.59
N THR A 51 -9.90 1.11 1.31
CA THR A 51 -9.55 2.03 0.22
C THR A 51 -10.54 3.19 0.10
N GLN A 52 -11.83 2.90 0.17
CA GLN A 52 -12.89 3.90 0.13
C GLN A 52 -12.78 4.89 1.29
N VAL A 53 -12.53 4.42 2.51
CA VAL A 53 -12.38 5.28 3.68
C VAL A 53 -11.12 6.14 3.58
N VAL A 54 -10.00 5.59 3.12
CA VAL A 54 -8.78 6.39 2.87
C VAL A 54 -9.04 7.52 1.87
N ASP A 55 -9.82 7.26 0.83
CA ASP A 55 -10.21 8.29 -0.14
C ASP A 55 -11.12 9.36 0.50
N GLN A 56 -12.11 8.97 1.30
CA GLN A 56 -12.95 9.91 2.07
C GLN A 56 -12.14 10.78 3.03
N VAL A 57 -11.17 10.19 3.72
CA VAL A 57 -10.26 10.91 4.64
C VAL A 57 -9.42 11.93 3.87
N ARG A 58 -8.92 11.57 2.68
CA ARG A 58 -8.20 12.49 1.79
C ARG A 58 -9.06 13.65 1.29
N HIS A 59 -10.36 13.41 1.12
CA HIS A 59 -11.34 14.44 0.75
C HIS A 59 -11.93 15.20 1.94
N GLY A 60 -11.47 14.94 3.17
CA GLY A 60 -11.90 15.67 4.37
C GLY A 60 -13.32 15.31 4.85
N VAL A 61 -13.85 14.17 4.41
CA VAL A 61 -15.21 13.72 4.73
C VAL A 61 -15.25 12.89 6.02
N ALA A 62 -14.11 12.35 6.45
CA ALA A 62 -13.98 11.50 7.63
C ALA A 62 -13.42 12.25 8.85
N GLY A 63 -13.73 11.75 10.06
CA GLY A 63 -13.33 12.35 11.33
C GLY A 63 -11.88 12.10 11.77
N PHE A 64 -11.02 11.54 10.91
CA PHE A 64 -9.61 11.25 11.19
C PHE A 64 -8.71 11.86 10.12
N SER A 65 -7.43 12.11 10.46
CA SER A 65 -6.48 12.75 9.54
C SER A 65 -5.72 11.72 8.70
N VAL A 66 -5.46 12.07 7.43
CA VAL A 66 -4.57 11.28 6.54
C VAL A 66 -3.21 11.06 7.22
N ALA A 67 -2.63 12.11 7.81
CA ALA A 67 -1.33 12.05 8.47
C ALA A 67 -1.29 11.04 9.63
N GLY A 68 -2.37 10.97 10.43
CA GLY A 68 -2.48 9.99 11.52
C GLY A 68 -2.54 8.56 11.00
N LEU A 69 -3.29 8.31 9.94
CA LEU A 69 -3.36 6.99 9.30
C LEU A 69 -2.01 6.58 8.69
N VAL A 70 -1.33 7.50 7.99
CA VAL A 70 0.01 7.24 7.43
C VAL A 70 1.01 6.91 8.54
N ALA A 71 0.99 7.66 9.65
CA ALA A 71 1.89 7.40 10.78
C ALA A 71 1.64 6.03 11.41
N ALA A 72 0.36 5.66 11.63
CA ALA A 72 -0.01 4.35 12.15
C ALA A 72 0.39 3.21 11.19
N GLY A 73 0.19 3.41 9.89
CA GLY A 73 0.64 2.48 8.86
C GLY A 73 2.15 2.33 8.79
N ALA A 74 2.88 3.44 8.89
CA ALA A 74 4.35 3.44 8.90
C ALA A 74 4.90 2.67 10.11
N GLU A 75 4.28 2.82 11.28
CA GLU A 75 4.62 2.04 12.47
C GLU A 75 4.36 0.55 12.26
N HIS A 76 3.19 0.19 11.73
CA HIS A 76 2.87 -1.20 11.41
C HIS A 76 3.87 -1.77 10.38
N TRP A 77 4.12 -1.05 9.30
CA TRP A 77 5.06 -1.47 8.28
C TRP A 77 6.46 -1.74 8.86
N ARG A 78 6.98 -0.81 9.66
CA ARG A 78 8.30 -0.96 10.30
C ARG A 78 8.38 -2.17 11.23
N SER A 79 7.29 -2.53 11.91
CA SER A 79 7.29 -3.67 12.83
C SER A 79 7.34 -5.02 12.11
N VAL A 80 6.80 -5.13 10.90
CA VAL A 80 6.74 -6.41 10.16
C VAL A 80 7.73 -6.52 9.00
N ARG A 81 8.18 -5.41 8.40
CA ARG A 81 8.96 -5.44 7.14
C ARG A 81 10.21 -6.32 7.22
N GLY A 82 10.88 -6.39 8.37
CA GLY A 82 12.06 -7.23 8.56
C GLY A 82 11.80 -8.72 8.30
N GLY A 83 10.62 -9.23 8.67
CA GLY A 83 10.23 -10.63 8.48
C GLY A 83 9.74 -10.98 7.08
N LEU A 84 9.42 -9.98 6.26
CA LEU A 84 8.86 -10.20 4.92
C LEU A 84 9.94 -10.55 3.87
N GLY A 85 11.22 -10.30 4.15
CA GLY A 85 12.30 -10.49 3.16
C GLY A 85 12.18 -9.60 1.91
N GLU A 86 13.18 -9.67 1.03
CA GLU A 86 13.17 -9.00 -0.28
C GLU A 86 12.34 -9.80 -1.29
N ALA A 87 11.60 -9.10 -2.16
CA ALA A 87 10.91 -9.75 -3.28
C ALA A 87 11.88 -9.92 -4.45
N PRO A 88 11.96 -11.11 -5.09
CA PRO A 88 12.71 -11.26 -6.33
C PRO A 88 12.04 -10.39 -7.41
N SER A 89 12.77 -9.42 -7.94
CA SER A 89 12.28 -8.56 -9.03
C SER A 89 12.32 -9.32 -10.34
N THR A 90 11.18 -9.77 -10.86
CA THR A 90 11.13 -10.46 -12.16
C THR A 90 10.21 -9.72 -13.13
N SER A 91 10.76 -8.74 -13.85
CA SER A 91 10.05 -8.03 -14.91
C SER A 91 9.77 -8.96 -16.11
N SER A 92 8.67 -9.72 -16.05
CA SER A 92 8.14 -10.49 -17.16
C SER A 92 6.63 -10.24 -17.30
N PRO A 93 6.01 -10.33 -18.48
CA PRO A 93 4.59 -9.99 -18.62
C PRO A 93 3.65 -10.96 -17.87
N GLY A 94 2.55 -10.44 -17.30
CA GLY A 94 1.75 -11.16 -16.29
C GLY A 94 2.45 -11.35 -14.93
N SER A 95 3.63 -10.72 -14.74
CA SER A 95 4.37 -10.70 -13.47
C SER A 95 3.52 -10.18 -12.34
N LEU A 96 2.86 -9.03 -12.48
CA LEU A 96 2.21 -8.37 -11.34
C LEU A 96 1.17 -9.24 -10.63
N ARG A 97 0.34 -9.98 -11.37
CA ARG A 97 -0.64 -10.90 -10.77
C ARG A 97 0.03 -12.09 -10.07
N ARG A 98 1.07 -12.67 -10.68
CA ARG A 98 1.83 -13.78 -10.08
C ARG A 98 2.68 -13.34 -8.90
N GLU A 99 3.31 -12.17 -9.00
CA GLU A 99 4.08 -11.52 -7.95
C GLU A 99 3.17 -11.14 -6.79
N TRP A 100 1.95 -10.65 -7.07
CA TRP A 100 0.92 -10.46 -6.05
C TRP A 100 0.59 -11.75 -5.33
N ALA A 101 0.18 -12.80 -6.04
CA ALA A 101 -0.19 -14.08 -5.42
C ALA A 101 0.95 -14.67 -4.58
N ALA A 102 2.15 -14.77 -5.17
CA ALA A 102 3.33 -15.29 -4.47
C ALA A 102 3.72 -14.42 -3.26
N ARG A 103 3.51 -13.10 -3.33
CA ARG A 103 3.82 -12.20 -2.22
C ARG A 103 2.77 -12.27 -1.13
N LEU A 104 1.50 -12.40 -1.48
CA LEU A 104 0.38 -12.54 -0.57
C LEU A 104 0.56 -13.78 0.31
N ASP A 105 0.93 -14.91 -0.29
CA ASP A 105 1.21 -16.16 0.45
C ASP A 105 2.33 -15.96 1.48
N ARG A 106 3.47 -15.37 1.07
CA ARG A 106 4.59 -15.08 1.99
C ARG A 106 4.21 -14.12 3.11
N VAL A 107 3.37 -13.13 2.83
CA VAL A 107 2.87 -12.19 3.84
C VAL A 107 1.95 -12.91 4.83
N GLY A 108 1.09 -13.80 4.34
CA GLY A 108 0.22 -14.64 5.18
C GLY A 108 1.01 -15.55 6.11
N GLU A 109 2.09 -16.16 5.62
CA GLU A 109 3.02 -16.96 6.44
C GLU A 109 3.74 -16.11 7.50
N ALA A 110 4.15 -14.89 7.14
CA ALA A 110 4.90 -14.01 8.04
C ALA A 110 4.03 -13.33 9.10
N VAL A 111 2.74 -13.14 8.85
CA VAL A 111 1.80 -12.48 9.76
C VAL A 111 0.54 -13.36 9.97
N PRO A 112 0.69 -14.50 10.67
CA PRO A 112 -0.40 -15.44 10.85
C PRO A 112 -1.57 -14.82 11.62
N GLY A 113 -2.79 -15.08 11.16
CA GLY A 113 -4.01 -14.55 11.76
C GLY A 113 -4.32 -13.08 11.43
N ALA A 114 -3.51 -12.43 10.59
CA ALA A 114 -3.88 -11.13 10.04
C ALA A 114 -5.12 -11.24 9.15
N GLY A 115 -5.97 -10.22 9.24
CA GLY A 115 -7.14 -10.11 8.39
C GLY A 115 -6.78 -9.86 6.91
N THR A 116 -7.71 -10.21 6.02
CA THR A 116 -7.66 -9.97 4.57
C THR A 116 -7.19 -8.56 4.19
N ALA A 117 -7.71 -7.51 4.83
CA ALA A 117 -7.29 -6.15 4.51
C ALA A 117 -5.83 -5.89 4.88
N THR A 118 -5.40 -6.37 6.06
CA THR A 118 -4.02 -6.22 6.51
C THR A 118 -3.07 -6.97 5.57
N LEU A 119 -3.41 -8.21 5.21
CA LEU A 119 -2.62 -9.02 4.28
C LEU A 119 -2.50 -8.33 2.90
N ALA A 120 -3.60 -7.80 2.36
CA ALA A 120 -3.58 -7.10 1.07
C ALA A 120 -2.70 -5.83 1.11
N TYR A 121 -2.86 -4.98 2.12
CA TYR A 121 -2.07 -3.75 2.24
C TYR A 121 -0.60 -4.02 2.52
N LEU A 122 -0.26 -5.03 3.33
CA LEU A 122 1.12 -5.46 3.53
C LEU A 122 1.74 -6.02 2.25
N THR A 123 0.98 -6.78 1.46
CA THR A 123 1.42 -7.30 0.17
C THR A 123 1.74 -6.16 -0.81
N ALA A 124 0.84 -5.19 -0.93
CA ALA A 124 1.07 -4.00 -1.76
C ALA A 124 2.29 -3.20 -1.28
N CYS A 125 2.41 -2.97 0.04
CA CYS A 125 3.56 -2.27 0.63
C CYS A 125 4.87 -3.01 0.35
N ALA A 126 4.85 -4.34 0.41
CA ALA A 126 6.04 -5.15 0.20
C ALA A 126 6.47 -5.23 -1.27
N LEU A 127 5.53 -5.19 -2.22
CA LEU A 127 5.85 -5.06 -3.65
C LEU A 127 6.35 -3.65 -4.00
N ARG A 128 5.90 -2.61 -3.28
CA ARG A 128 6.39 -1.23 -3.40
C ARG A 128 7.38 -0.82 -2.29
N ARG A 129 8.13 -1.79 -1.76
CA ARG A 129 8.98 -1.64 -0.56
C ARG A 129 9.84 -0.38 -0.59
N ALA A 130 10.55 -0.12 -1.69
CA ALA A 130 11.49 1.01 -1.76
C ALA A 130 10.81 2.39 -1.57
N GLU A 131 9.56 2.52 -2.01
CA GLU A 131 8.81 3.78 -1.89
C GLU A 131 8.18 3.92 -0.51
N VAL A 132 7.62 2.81 -0.01
CA VAL A 132 7.04 2.72 1.32
C VAL A 132 8.11 2.91 2.41
N ASP A 133 9.29 2.31 2.27
CA ASP A 133 10.40 2.48 3.21
C ASP A 133 10.88 3.93 3.26
N ARG A 134 11.03 4.59 2.10
CA ARG A 134 11.39 6.02 2.06
C ARG A 134 10.37 6.86 2.83
N LEU A 135 9.08 6.61 2.66
CA LEU A 135 8.04 7.38 3.35
C LEU A 135 7.95 7.03 4.84
N ALA A 136 7.97 5.74 5.19
CA ALA A 136 7.85 5.26 6.56
C ALA A 136 9.05 5.64 7.45
N ASP A 137 10.24 5.76 6.87
CA ASP A 137 11.45 6.22 7.57
C ASP A 137 11.59 7.76 7.56
N GLY A 138 10.57 8.50 7.11
CA GLY A 138 10.56 9.97 7.08
C GLY A 138 11.52 10.58 6.06
N ARG A 139 11.94 9.80 5.06
CA ARG A 139 12.87 10.22 3.99
C ARG A 139 12.15 10.72 2.73
N ALA A 140 10.83 10.71 2.71
CA ALA A 140 10.04 11.23 1.60
C ALA A 140 9.79 12.74 1.76
N TYR A 141 10.43 13.51 0.87
CA TYR A 141 10.22 14.91 0.52
C TYR A 141 10.13 15.95 1.65
N GLY A 142 11.06 16.90 1.59
CA GLY A 142 11.02 18.16 2.34
C GLY A 142 9.73 18.93 2.07
N LYS A 143 8.77 18.73 2.96
CA LYS A 143 7.79 19.75 3.29
C LYS A 143 8.32 20.38 4.58
N GLU A 144 9.01 21.51 4.44
CA GLU A 144 9.22 22.41 5.58
C GLU A 144 7.87 22.54 6.32
N PRO A 145 7.86 22.54 7.66
CA PRO A 145 6.65 22.91 8.38
C PRO A 145 6.23 24.28 7.87
N ALA A 146 5.10 24.32 7.16
CA ALA A 146 4.54 25.54 6.63
C ALA A 146 4.39 26.54 7.79
N ASP A 147 5.10 27.66 7.67
CA ASP A 147 4.96 28.92 8.39
C ASP A 147 4.36 28.83 9.80
N VAL A 148 5.22 28.68 10.80
CA VAL A 148 4.95 29.32 12.10
C VAL A 148 5.15 30.82 11.89
N VAL A 149 4.07 31.52 11.55
CA VAL A 149 4.05 33.00 11.56
C VAL A 149 4.37 33.43 13.01
N PRO A 150 5.42 34.23 13.26
CA PRO A 150 5.60 34.81 14.57
C PRO A 150 4.46 35.80 14.82
N GLU A 151 3.70 35.59 15.90
CA GLU A 151 2.76 36.60 16.40
C GLU A 151 3.52 37.92 16.62
N VAL A 152 3.19 38.94 15.82
CA VAL A 152 3.63 40.30 16.09
C VAL A 152 2.66 40.90 17.12
N PRO A 153 3.11 41.28 18.32
CA PRO A 153 2.23 41.90 19.30
C PRO A 153 1.80 43.28 18.79
N ALA A 154 0.49 43.53 18.78
CA ALA A 154 -0.09 44.82 18.44
C ALA A 154 0.44 45.92 19.37
N ARG A 155 0.90 47.02 18.80
CA ARG A 155 1.05 48.33 19.45
C ARG A 155 0.49 49.41 18.55
#